data_AF-A0A973KWS7-F1
#
_entry.id   AF-A0A973KWS7-F1
#
_cell.length_a   1.000
_cell.length_b   1.000
_cell.length_c   1.000
_cell.angle_alpha   90.00
_cell.angle_beta   90.00
_cell.angle_gamma   90.00
#
_symmetry.space_group_name_H-M   'P 1'
#
loop_
_entity.id
_entity.type
_entity.pdbx_description
1 polymer ?
#
loop_
_entity_poly.entity_id
_entity_poly.type
_entity_poly.pdbx_seq_one_letter_code
_entity_poly.pdbx_strand_id
1 'polypeptide(L)'
;VPEASAAAPTGEVGEAVSRPPSRKPKSSRSASASAVPRSLYGTVVDRADAAPAATARPGPLPERPEGRPITGSGSYEQPSPGNYVMVNNAQYVTLTGQGYVRVRWGLVPAERSGQLRMPSWTGLSGRLFHVASGGGRRMDDQIPGATDRPHTGMGSAATGFDTLPAGAQQMWQNEYYYLDGSVTLHLNEDWADYNLAVSAVDRAGILQDVLQPPGDAAIRYGLVRDTGTDAAPVPQYVTRSRSADPFTVPLRGDLR
;
A
#
# COMPACT_ATOMS: atom_id res chain seq x y z
N VAL A 1 59.76 43.46 11.86
CA VAL A 1 58.89 43.71 13.04
C VAL A 1 59.58 44.82 13.83
N PRO A 2 58.97 46.01 14.03
CA PRO A 2 57.66 46.22 14.65
C PRO A 2 56.69 47.16 13.90
N GLU A 3 55.51 47.32 14.50
CA GLU A 3 54.32 48.12 14.16
C GLU A 3 54.56 49.63 14.00
N ALA A 4 53.65 50.31 13.29
CA ALA A 4 53.07 51.58 13.77
C ALA A 4 51.74 51.91 13.05
N SER A 5 50.81 52.38 13.87
CA SER A 5 49.44 52.84 13.60
C SER A 5 49.39 54.30 13.11
N ALA A 6 48.38 54.66 12.32
CA ALA A 6 47.82 56.01 12.12
C ALA A 6 46.55 55.90 11.26
N ALA A 7 45.49 56.69 11.33
CA ALA A 7 44.89 57.65 12.26
C ALA A 7 43.47 57.95 11.68
N ALA A 8 42.47 58.27 12.50
CA ALA A 8 41.20 58.89 12.07
C ALA A 8 41.27 60.40 12.43
N PRO A 9 40.48 61.34 11.86
CA PRO A 9 39.02 61.43 12.13
C PRO A 9 38.13 62.18 11.08
N THR A 10 36.79 62.18 11.33
CA THR A 10 35.73 63.23 11.08
C THR A 10 35.64 63.98 9.72
N GLY A 11 34.50 64.29 9.11
CA GLY A 11 33.07 64.33 9.50
C GLY A 11 32.23 64.96 8.36
N GLU A 12 30.90 64.95 8.55
CA GLU A 12 29.72 65.55 7.86
C GLU A 12 29.96 66.72 6.85
N VAL A 13 29.11 67.04 5.86
CA VAL A 13 27.65 67.29 5.82
C VAL A 13 27.22 67.31 4.33
N GLY A 14 26.00 66.86 3.99
CA GLY A 14 25.41 67.03 2.64
C GLY A 14 23.94 67.45 2.72
N GLU A 15 23.64 68.64 2.21
CA GLU A 15 22.35 69.34 2.24
C GLU A 15 21.53 69.11 0.94
N ALA A 16 20.23 68.78 1.10
CA ALA A 16 19.00 69.16 0.34
C ALA A 16 19.02 69.32 -1.23
N VAL A 17 18.00 69.11 -2.08
CA VAL A 17 16.52 69.06 -2.11
C VAL A 17 16.10 68.39 -3.45
N SER A 18 14.99 67.63 -3.53
CA SER A 18 13.89 67.78 -4.53
C SER A 18 12.98 66.54 -4.70
N ARG A 19 11.68 66.76 -4.53
CA ARG A 19 10.49 65.90 -4.78
C ARG A 19 9.90 66.26 -6.19
N PRO A 20 8.78 65.69 -6.72
CA PRO A 20 7.91 64.50 -6.44
C PRO A 20 7.64 63.71 -7.80
N PRO A 21 6.58 62.89 -8.09
CA PRO A 21 5.30 62.63 -7.39
C PRO A 21 4.70 61.19 -7.39
N SER A 22 3.73 61.03 -6.46
CA SER A 22 2.43 60.32 -6.51
C SER A 22 2.30 58.93 -7.16
N ARG A 23 1.88 57.94 -6.35
CA ARG A 23 0.89 56.89 -6.71
C ARG A 23 0.44 56.10 -5.45
N LYS A 24 -0.82 56.27 -5.03
CA LYS A 24 -1.65 55.18 -4.43
C LYS A 24 -1.91 54.13 -5.54
N PRO A 25 -2.24 52.84 -5.33
CA PRO A 25 -3.08 52.23 -4.27
C PRO A 25 -2.52 50.86 -3.76
N LYS A 26 -3.11 50.08 -2.84
CA LYS A 26 -4.22 49.13 -3.09
C LYS A 26 -4.56 48.33 -1.82
N SER A 27 -5.86 48.29 -1.56
CA SER A 27 -6.69 47.22 -0.97
C SER A 27 -6.03 46.17 -0.07
N SER A 28 -6.45 46.19 1.19
CA SER A 28 -6.53 45.03 2.08
C SER A 28 -7.19 43.84 1.38
N ARG A 29 -6.43 42.75 1.17
CA ARG A 29 -7.03 41.45 0.85
C ARG A 29 -7.40 40.77 2.16
N SER A 30 -8.69 40.78 2.48
CA SER A 30 -9.28 39.87 3.45
C SER A 30 -8.96 38.43 3.05
N ALA A 31 -8.16 37.75 3.86
CA ALA A 31 -8.01 36.30 3.78
C ALA A 31 -9.29 35.67 4.36
N SER A 32 -10.26 35.39 3.49
CA SER A 32 -11.35 34.48 3.79
C SER A 32 -11.69 33.67 2.55
N ALA A 33 -11.05 32.51 2.48
CA ALA A 33 -11.60 31.34 1.85
C ALA A 33 -11.05 30.14 2.64
N SER A 34 -11.86 29.63 3.57
CA SER A 34 -11.65 28.30 4.12
C SER A 34 -11.56 27.31 2.97
N ALA A 35 -10.36 26.80 2.72
CA ALA A 35 -10.16 25.71 1.78
C ALA A 35 -10.89 24.48 2.34
N VAL A 36 -11.97 24.07 1.67
CA VAL A 36 -12.54 22.74 1.87
C VAL A 36 -11.42 21.73 1.62
N PRO A 37 -11.09 20.83 2.56
CA PRO A 37 -10.08 19.81 2.33
C PRO A 37 -10.50 18.99 1.10
N ARG A 38 -9.68 18.98 0.06
CA ARG A 38 -9.85 18.01 -1.03
C ARG A 38 -9.76 16.63 -0.39
N SER A 39 -10.77 15.79 -0.59
CA SER A 39 -10.70 14.38 -0.22
C SER A 39 -9.50 13.76 -0.94
N LEU A 40 -8.41 13.54 -0.20
CA LEU A 40 -7.23 12.87 -0.71
C LEU A 40 -7.66 11.45 -1.10
N TYR A 41 -7.38 11.06 -2.35
CA TYR A 41 -7.60 9.69 -2.78
C TYR A 41 -6.56 8.80 -2.10
N GLY A 42 -7.01 8.16 -1.04
CA GLY A 42 -6.22 7.35 -0.15
C GLY A 42 -5.02 8.07 0.48
N THR A 43 -4.48 7.43 1.51
CA THR A 43 -3.06 7.50 1.79
C THR A 43 -2.52 6.11 1.48
N VAL A 44 -1.31 6.02 0.92
CA VAL A 44 -0.65 4.71 0.89
C VAL A 44 -0.49 4.26 2.36
N VAL A 45 -0.33 2.97 2.64
CA VAL A 45 0.01 2.54 4.01
C VAL A 45 1.46 2.98 4.27
N ASP A 46 1.63 4.17 4.85
CA ASP A 46 2.89 4.94 4.96
C ASP A 46 3.94 4.34 5.88
N ARG A 47 3.56 3.28 6.61
CA ARG A 47 4.42 2.57 7.53
C ARG A 47 3.98 1.11 7.60
N ALA A 48 4.96 0.20 7.70
CA ALA A 48 4.66 -1.19 8.00
C ALA A 48 3.86 -1.30 9.30
N ASP A 49 2.69 -1.93 9.22
CA ASP A 49 1.86 -2.18 10.41
C ASP A 49 2.54 -3.20 11.34
N ALA A 50 2.48 -2.96 12.65
CA ALA A 50 2.77 -3.99 13.62
C ALA A 50 1.69 -5.08 13.58
N ALA A 51 2.06 -6.33 13.89
CA ALA A 51 1.06 -7.38 14.05
C ALA A 51 0.08 -7.01 15.18
N PRO A 52 -1.24 -7.06 14.96
CA PRO A 52 -2.20 -6.89 16.04
C PRO A 52 -2.06 -8.04 17.04
N ALA A 53 -2.44 -7.82 18.30
CA ALA A 53 -2.54 -8.92 19.27
C ALA A 53 -3.46 -10.02 18.73
N ALA A 54 -3.15 -11.28 18.98
CA ALA A 54 -3.88 -12.41 18.38
C ALA A 54 -5.39 -12.38 18.71
N THR A 55 -5.74 -11.91 19.90
CA THR A 55 -7.12 -11.79 20.39
C THR A 55 -7.79 -10.45 20.06
N ALA A 56 -7.09 -9.52 19.40
CA ALA A 56 -7.67 -8.23 19.02
C ALA A 56 -8.69 -8.45 17.90
N ARG A 57 -9.96 -8.12 18.19
CA ARG A 57 -11.03 -8.19 17.19
C ARG A 57 -10.88 -7.07 16.16
N PRO A 58 -11.25 -7.30 14.88
CA PRO A 58 -11.22 -6.26 13.87
C PRO A 58 -12.29 -5.19 14.15
N GLY A 59 -12.06 -3.99 13.63
CA GLY A 59 -13.12 -2.99 13.51
C GLY A 59 -14.20 -3.40 12.50
N PRO A 60 -15.31 -2.66 12.42
CA PRO A 60 -16.36 -2.93 11.43
C PRO A 60 -15.85 -2.67 10.01
N LEU A 61 -16.19 -3.55 9.07
CA LEU A 61 -16.00 -3.31 7.63
C LEU A 61 -17.16 -2.44 7.10
N PRO A 62 -16.93 -1.19 6.67
CA PRO A 62 -17.98 -0.37 6.08
C PRO A 62 -18.53 -1.02 4.81
N GLU A 63 -19.77 -0.67 4.47
CA GLU A 63 -20.40 -1.10 3.23
C GLU A 63 -19.95 -0.21 2.07
N ARG A 64 -19.72 -0.82 0.91
CA ARG A 64 -19.43 -0.13 -0.33
C ARG A 64 -20.33 -0.70 -1.45
N PRO A 65 -20.63 0.09 -2.50
CA PRO A 65 -21.47 -0.38 -3.60
C PRO A 65 -20.90 -1.59 -4.35
N GLU A 66 -21.71 -2.62 -4.60
CA GLU A 66 -21.35 -3.80 -5.38
C GLU A 66 -22.25 -3.90 -6.62
N GLY A 67 -21.98 -3.10 -7.65
CA GLY A 67 -22.89 -2.93 -8.80
C GLY A 67 -22.46 -3.61 -10.09
N ARG A 68 -21.20 -4.04 -10.22
CA ARG A 68 -20.66 -4.61 -11.47
C ARG A 68 -19.80 -5.83 -11.14
N PRO A 69 -20.10 -7.02 -11.70
CA PRO A 69 -19.30 -8.21 -11.46
C PRO A 69 -17.82 -7.96 -11.70
N ILE A 70 -16.98 -8.47 -10.80
CA ILE A 70 -15.54 -8.49 -11.00
C ILE A 70 -15.22 -9.52 -12.06
N THR A 71 -14.56 -9.08 -13.14
CA THR A 71 -14.03 -9.95 -14.19
C THR A 71 -12.53 -9.74 -14.34
N GLY A 72 -11.85 -10.77 -14.81
CA GLY A 72 -10.41 -10.80 -15.03
C GLY A 72 -10.09 -11.13 -16.49
N SER A 73 -8.98 -10.59 -16.97
CA SER A 73 -8.35 -10.89 -18.26
C SER A 73 -6.84 -10.79 -18.10
N GLY A 74 -6.05 -11.48 -18.91
CA GLY A 74 -4.59 -11.43 -18.82
C GLY A 74 -3.94 -12.79 -18.98
N SER A 75 -2.84 -13.00 -18.27
CA SER A 75 -2.05 -14.23 -18.27
C SER A 75 -2.13 -14.87 -16.89
N TYR A 76 -2.96 -15.90 -16.75
CA TYR A 76 -3.21 -16.64 -15.51
C TYR A 76 -3.80 -18.02 -15.82
N GLU A 77 -3.79 -18.89 -14.82
CA GLU A 77 -4.61 -20.10 -14.80
C GLU A 77 -6.00 -19.80 -14.23
N GLN A 78 -7.03 -20.50 -14.71
CA GLN A 78 -8.40 -20.34 -14.24
C GLN A 78 -8.99 -21.69 -13.82
N PRO A 79 -8.75 -22.14 -12.58
CA PRO A 79 -9.26 -23.44 -12.12
C PRO A 79 -10.79 -23.46 -12.00
N SER A 80 -11.42 -22.29 -11.84
CA SER A 80 -12.88 -22.15 -11.83
C SER A 80 -13.29 -20.71 -12.20
N PRO A 81 -14.56 -20.49 -12.61
CA PRO A 81 -15.05 -19.15 -12.96
C PRO A 81 -14.81 -18.15 -11.82
N GLY A 82 -14.25 -16.98 -12.14
CA GLY A 82 -13.96 -15.92 -11.18
C GLY A 82 -12.76 -16.15 -10.26
N ASN A 83 -11.98 -17.24 -10.46
CA ASN A 83 -10.72 -17.50 -9.76
C ASN A 83 -9.54 -17.41 -10.75
N TYR A 84 -8.65 -16.45 -10.54
CA TYR A 84 -7.49 -16.18 -11.39
C TYR A 84 -6.22 -16.49 -10.61
N VAL A 85 -5.45 -17.48 -11.05
CA VAL A 85 -4.27 -17.99 -10.34
C VAL A 85 -3.02 -17.68 -11.16
N MET A 86 -2.08 -16.96 -10.54
CA MET A 86 -0.79 -16.64 -11.12
C MET A 86 0.27 -17.45 -10.35
N VAL A 87 1.06 -18.25 -11.08
CA VAL A 87 2.09 -19.16 -10.56
C VAL A 87 3.44 -19.04 -11.26
N ASN A 88 3.55 -18.15 -12.25
CA ASN A 88 4.81 -17.90 -12.94
C ASN A 88 5.07 -16.40 -13.02
N ASN A 89 6.34 -16.01 -12.90
CA ASN A 89 6.79 -14.65 -13.15
C ASN A 89 6.16 -14.01 -14.40
N ALA A 90 5.83 -12.72 -14.30
CA ALA A 90 5.19 -11.90 -15.33
C ALA A 90 3.76 -12.32 -15.71
N GLN A 91 3.16 -13.30 -15.03
CA GLN A 91 1.72 -13.48 -15.07
C GLN A 91 1.01 -12.29 -14.41
N TYR A 92 -0.18 -11.97 -14.93
CA TYR A 92 -0.93 -10.81 -14.51
C TYR A 92 -2.43 -11.01 -14.72
N VAL A 93 -3.23 -10.31 -13.92
CA VAL A 93 -4.67 -10.20 -14.12
C VAL A 93 -5.10 -8.74 -14.10
N THR A 94 -5.75 -8.32 -15.20
CA THR A 94 -6.48 -7.06 -15.29
C THR A 94 -7.90 -7.30 -14.81
N LEU A 95 -8.21 -6.75 -13.64
CA LEU A 95 -9.52 -6.78 -13.03
C LEU A 95 -10.36 -5.60 -13.53
N THR A 96 -11.65 -5.82 -13.76
CA THR A 96 -12.62 -4.76 -14.06
C THR A 96 -13.92 -5.05 -13.33
N GLY A 97 -14.55 -4.02 -12.76
CA GLY A 97 -15.86 -4.14 -12.13
C GLY A 97 -16.08 -3.15 -10.98
N GLN A 98 -17.00 -3.49 -10.09
CA GLN A 98 -17.30 -2.75 -8.87
C GLN A 98 -17.73 -3.73 -7.77
N GLY A 99 -16.83 -3.97 -6.80
CA GLY A 99 -17.04 -4.93 -5.72
C GLY A 99 -15.73 -5.31 -5.03
N TYR A 100 -15.78 -6.37 -4.21
CA TYR A 100 -14.63 -6.81 -3.45
C TYR A 100 -13.84 -7.95 -4.12
N VAL A 101 -12.53 -7.95 -3.87
CA VAL A 101 -11.58 -8.91 -4.40
C VAL A 101 -10.70 -9.42 -3.27
N ARG A 102 -10.50 -10.73 -3.20
CA ARG A 102 -9.49 -11.37 -2.35
C ARG A 102 -8.25 -11.65 -3.18
N VAL A 103 -7.09 -11.28 -2.68
CA VAL A 103 -5.77 -11.73 -3.15
C VAL A 103 -5.21 -12.65 -2.07
N ARG A 104 -5.01 -13.93 -2.41
CA ARG A 104 -4.45 -14.93 -1.53
C ARG A 104 -3.00 -15.20 -1.91
N TRP A 105 -2.11 -15.08 -0.93
CA TRP A 105 -0.68 -15.37 -1.05
C TRP A 105 -0.39 -16.85 -0.79
N GLY A 106 0.42 -17.45 -1.66
CA GLY A 106 1.03 -18.76 -1.47
C GLY A 106 2.53 -18.68 -1.66
N LEU A 107 3.28 -18.39 -0.60
CA LEU A 107 4.74 -18.43 -0.64
C LEU A 107 5.24 -19.88 -0.74
N VAL A 108 6.31 -20.10 -1.51
CA VAL A 108 6.85 -21.44 -1.78
C VAL A 108 8.35 -21.51 -1.47
N PRO A 109 8.78 -21.21 -0.23
CA PRO A 109 10.20 -21.15 0.13
C PRO A 109 10.93 -22.48 -0.09
N ALA A 110 10.21 -23.60 -0.05
CA ALA A 110 10.76 -24.94 -0.31
C ALA A 110 11.24 -25.14 -1.77
N GLU A 111 10.68 -24.39 -2.72
CA GLU A 111 11.15 -24.39 -4.12
C GLU A 111 12.32 -23.41 -4.26
N ARG A 112 12.12 -22.17 -3.78
CA ARG A 112 13.17 -21.14 -3.79
C ARG A 112 12.88 -20.04 -2.78
N SER A 113 13.66 -20.03 -1.70
CA SER A 113 13.61 -18.96 -0.70
C SER A 113 14.48 -17.77 -1.10
N GLY A 114 14.02 -16.54 -0.86
CA GLY A 114 14.82 -15.34 -1.09
C GLY A 114 14.14 -14.03 -0.70
N GLN A 115 14.62 -12.90 -1.21
CA GLN A 115 13.89 -11.65 -1.03
C GLN A 115 12.72 -11.58 -2.02
N LEU A 116 11.52 -11.34 -1.50
CA LEU A 116 10.33 -11.12 -2.31
C LEU A 116 10.48 -9.82 -3.10
N ARG A 117 10.22 -9.90 -4.40
CA ARG A 117 9.83 -8.73 -5.19
C ARG A 117 8.32 -8.63 -5.13
N MET A 118 7.82 -7.55 -4.54
CA MET A 118 6.40 -7.40 -4.25
C MET A 118 5.56 -7.30 -5.54
N PRO A 119 4.32 -7.81 -5.54
CA PRO A 119 3.41 -7.64 -6.65
C PRO A 119 3.04 -6.17 -6.80
N SER A 120 2.81 -5.77 -8.04
CA SER A 120 2.51 -4.37 -8.39
C SER A 120 1.12 -4.25 -9.00
N TRP A 121 0.48 -3.12 -8.70
CA TRP A 121 -0.81 -2.74 -9.26
C TRP A 121 -0.59 -1.61 -10.26
N THR A 122 -0.91 -1.82 -11.53
CA THR A 122 -0.69 -0.82 -12.58
C THR A 122 -1.95 -0.50 -13.37
N GLY A 123 -1.93 0.64 -14.07
CA GLY A 123 -3.02 1.02 -14.95
C GLY A 123 -4.34 1.32 -14.25
N LEU A 124 -4.31 1.72 -12.97
CA LEU A 124 -5.54 1.98 -12.22
C LEU A 124 -6.37 3.08 -12.90
N SER A 125 -7.57 2.71 -13.33
CA SER A 125 -8.62 3.59 -13.81
C SER A 125 -9.81 3.47 -12.87
N GLY A 126 -10.07 4.49 -12.06
CA GLY A 126 -11.11 4.45 -11.02
C GLY A 126 -10.50 4.40 -9.61
N ARG A 127 -11.01 3.51 -8.75
CA ARG A 127 -10.62 3.41 -7.34
C ARG A 127 -10.29 1.97 -6.94
N LEU A 128 -9.24 1.83 -6.13
CA LEU A 128 -8.79 0.59 -5.52
C LEU A 128 -8.37 0.89 -4.08
N PHE A 129 -9.03 0.26 -3.10
CA PHE A 129 -8.72 0.41 -1.68
C PHE A 129 -8.33 -0.93 -1.07
N HIS A 130 -7.34 -0.93 -0.18
CA HIS A 130 -7.01 -2.07 0.67
C HIS A 130 -7.93 -2.02 1.90
N VAL A 131 -8.98 -2.84 1.90
CA VAL A 131 -10.09 -2.73 2.86
C VAL A 131 -9.91 -3.59 4.10
N ALA A 132 -9.24 -4.75 3.98
CA ALA A 132 -8.99 -5.64 5.10
C ALA A 132 -7.84 -6.61 4.82
N SER A 133 -7.25 -7.16 5.89
CA SER A 133 -6.46 -8.40 5.82
C SER A 133 -7.16 -9.50 6.60
N GLY A 134 -7.21 -10.69 6.02
CA GLY A 134 -8.03 -11.82 6.44
C GLY A 134 -7.53 -12.67 7.57
N GLY A 135 -8.46 -13.10 8.44
CA GLY A 135 -8.23 -13.90 9.63
C GLY A 135 -7.90 -15.35 9.33
N GLY A 136 -6.60 -15.58 9.21
CA GLY A 136 -5.94 -16.87 9.30
C GLY A 136 -4.60 -16.61 9.97
N ARG A 137 -3.60 -16.21 9.19
CA ARG A 137 -2.28 -15.83 9.70
C ARG A 137 -1.67 -14.67 8.92
N ARG A 138 -0.92 -13.83 9.63
CA ARG A 138 0.11 -12.98 9.03
C ARG A 138 1.26 -13.89 8.60
N MET A 139 1.96 -13.58 7.51
CA MET A 139 2.93 -14.54 6.96
C MET A 139 4.14 -14.75 7.87
N ASP A 140 4.43 -13.84 8.81
CA ASP A 140 5.45 -14.01 9.86
C ASP A 140 4.94 -14.59 11.17
N ASP A 141 3.68 -15.01 11.25
CA ASP A 141 3.20 -15.73 12.43
C ASP A 141 3.83 -17.14 12.49
N GLN A 142 4.20 -17.55 13.70
CA GLN A 142 4.64 -18.92 13.97
C GLN A 142 3.51 -19.92 13.68
N ILE A 143 3.75 -20.89 12.81
CA ILE A 143 2.79 -21.95 12.49
C ILE A 143 2.55 -22.81 13.75
N PRO A 144 1.28 -22.96 14.19
CA PRO A 144 0.93 -23.83 15.32
C PRO A 144 1.35 -25.28 15.06
N GLY A 145 1.88 -25.94 16.09
CA GLY A 145 2.31 -27.33 16.02
C GLY A 145 3.67 -27.57 15.35
N ALA A 146 4.27 -26.57 14.70
CA ALA A 146 5.64 -26.69 14.21
C ALA A 146 6.63 -26.79 15.39
N THR A 147 7.55 -27.76 15.29
CA THR A 147 8.54 -28.07 16.34
C THR A 147 9.79 -27.21 16.22
N ASP A 148 10.08 -26.70 15.03
CA ASP A 148 11.18 -25.78 14.75
C ASP A 148 10.72 -24.31 14.84
N ARG A 149 11.66 -23.44 15.24
CA ARG A 149 11.39 -22.01 15.42
C ARG A 149 12.56 -21.16 14.89
N PRO A 150 12.28 -20.09 14.11
CA PRO A 150 10.95 -19.74 13.59
C PRO A 150 10.50 -20.69 12.47
N HIS A 151 9.21 -21.01 12.43
CA HIS A 151 8.55 -21.66 11.30
C HIS A 151 7.28 -20.87 11.00
N THR A 152 7.24 -20.21 9.85
CA THR A 152 6.21 -19.23 9.50
C THR A 152 5.70 -19.46 8.08
N GLY A 153 4.74 -18.65 7.63
CA GLY A 153 4.38 -18.59 6.21
C GLY A 153 5.53 -18.15 5.30
N MET A 154 6.54 -17.46 5.85
CA MET A 154 7.76 -17.08 5.13
C MET A 154 8.76 -18.24 5.00
N GLY A 155 8.53 -19.38 5.64
CA GLY A 155 9.46 -20.52 5.61
C GLY A 155 9.97 -20.96 6.98
N SER A 156 11.06 -21.72 6.97
CA SER A 156 11.59 -22.48 8.09
C SER A 156 13.09 -22.71 7.96
N ALA A 157 13.75 -23.25 8.99
CA ALA A 157 15.16 -23.62 8.89
C ALA A 157 15.43 -24.69 7.81
N ALA A 158 14.45 -25.54 7.50
CA ALA A 158 14.58 -26.60 6.51
C ALA A 158 14.39 -26.11 5.07
N THR A 159 13.54 -25.11 4.86
CA THR A 159 13.18 -24.60 3.54
C THR A 159 13.89 -23.30 3.18
N GLY A 160 14.60 -22.69 4.13
CA GLY A 160 14.99 -21.28 4.02
C GLY A 160 13.81 -20.34 4.32
N PHE A 161 14.11 -19.04 4.33
CA PHE A 161 13.17 -17.98 4.65
C PHE A 161 13.09 -16.95 3.53
N ASP A 162 11.86 -16.65 3.16
CA ASP A 162 11.55 -15.46 2.39
C ASP A 162 11.69 -14.21 3.25
N THR A 163 12.16 -13.13 2.63
CA THR A 163 12.31 -11.83 3.28
C THR A 163 11.62 -10.76 2.48
N LEU A 164 11.23 -9.67 3.15
CA LEU A 164 10.61 -8.53 2.52
C LEU A 164 11.64 -7.47 2.15
N PRO A 165 11.42 -6.72 1.06
CA PRO A 165 12.23 -5.55 0.77
C PRO A 165 11.99 -4.49 1.85
N ALA A 166 13.00 -3.65 2.09
CA ALA A 166 12.93 -2.63 3.13
C ALA A 166 11.69 -1.72 2.94
N GLY A 167 10.96 -1.50 4.03
CA GLY A 167 9.75 -0.67 4.03
C GLY A 167 8.49 -1.35 3.50
N ALA A 168 8.54 -2.59 3.02
CA ALA A 168 7.35 -3.33 2.62
C ALA A 168 6.44 -3.68 3.81
N GLN A 169 5.14 -3.60 3.58
CA GLN A 169 4.12 -4.09 4.48
C GLN A 169 4.19 -5.63 4.54
N GLN A 170 4.21 -6.18 5.75
CA GLN A 170 4.03 -7.62 5.93
C GLN A 170 2.61 -8.02 5.54
N MET A 171 2.50 -9.08 4.72
CA MET A 171 1.23 -9.56 4.21
C MET A 171 0.58 -10.57 5.15
N TRP A 172 -0.73 -10.61 5.03
CA TRP A 172 -1.55 -11.71 5.49
C TRP A 172 -1.75 -12.70 4.34
N GLN A 173 -2.09 -13.94 4.70
CA GLN A 173 -2.37 -14.94 3.68
C GLN A 173 -3.52 -14.50 2.75
N ASN A 174 -4.54 -13.83 3.28
CA ASN A 174 -5.62 -13.23 2.50
C ASN A 174 -5.56 -11.70 2.65
N GLU A 175 -5.52 -10.99 1.53
CA GLU A 175 -5.64 -9.53 1.47
C GLU A 175 -6.90 -9.16 0.68
N TYR A 176 -7.66 -8.19 1.16
CA TYR A 176 -8.96 -7.81 0.59
C TYR A 176 -8.94 -6.39 0.07
N TYR A 177 -9.46 -6.23 -1.14
CA TYR A 177 -9.52 -4.97 -1.84
C TYR A 177 -10.94 -4.66 -2.30
N TYR A 178 -11.27 -3.38 -2.35
CA TYR A 178 -12.47 -2.91 -3.05
C TYR A 178 -12.04 -2.23 -4.35
N LEU A 179 -12.62 -2.65 -5.47
CA LEU A 179 -12.40 -2.09 -6.79
C LEU A 179 -13.67 -1.37 -7.25
N ASP A 180 -13.51 -0.19 -7.83
CA ASP A 180 -14.53 0.51 -8.61
C ASP A 180 -13.85 1.07 -9.86
N GLY A 181 -13.80 0.27 -10.93
CA GLY A 181 -13.05 0.60 -12.14
C GLY A 181 -12.25 -0.59 -12.68
N SER A 182 -11.00 -0.35 -13.05
CA SER A 182 -10.09 -1.35 -13.61
C SER A 182 -8.65 -1.16 -13.12
N VAL A 183 -7.94 -2.27 -12.91
CA VAL A 183 -6.53 -2.28 -12.48
C VAL A 183 -5.87 -3.62 -12.87
N THR A 184 -4.56 -3.61 -13.12
CA THR A 184 -3.79 -4.83 -13.37
C THR A 184 -2.92 -5.18 -12.17
N LEU A 185 -3.06 -6.40 -11.64
CA LEU A 185 -2.15 -6.99 -10.65
C LEU A 185 -1.12 -7.86 -11.37
N HIS A 186 0.16 -7.65 -11.08
CA HIS A 186 1.29 -8.41 -11.63
C HIS A 186 1.93 -9.26 -10.54
N LEU A 187 2.23 -10.52 -10.87
CA LEU A 187 3.12 -11.38 -10.10
C LEU A 187 4.55 -11.11 -10.59
N ASN A 188 5.40 -10.63 -9.67
CA ASN A 188 6.75 -10.16 -9.95
C ASN A 188 7.76 -11.05 -9.22
N GLU A 189 7.87 -12.32 -9.59
CA GLU A 189 8.86 -13.22 -9.00
C GLU A 189 10.27 -12.82 -9.44
N ASP A 190 11.22 -12.95 -8.50
CA ASP A 190 12.64 -12.68 -8.78
C ASP A 190 13.50 -13.66 -8.00
N TRP A 191 13.71 -13.45 -6.68
CA TRP A 191 14.58 -14.28 -5.83
C TRP A 191 13.83 -15.30 -4.96
N ALA A 192 12.52 -15.12 -4.82
CA ALA A 192 11.63 -16.00 -4.07
C ALA A 192 10.43 -16.37 -4.94
N ASP A 193 9.98 -17.61 -4.83
CA ASP A 193 8.82 -18.13 -5.56
C ASP A 193 7.54 -17.97 -4.74
N TYR A 194 6.50 -17.43 -5.36
CA TYR A 194 5.21 -17.21 -4.75
C TYR A 194 4.06 -17.15 -5.74
N ASN A 195 2.95 -17.76 -5.35
CA ASN A 195 1.72 -17.76 -6.11
C ASN A 195 0.75 -16.70 -5.59
N LEU A 196 -0.07 -16.17 -6.49
CA LEU A 196 -1.18 -15.29 -6.16
C LEU A 196 -2.48 -15.85 -6.73
N ALA A 197 -3.47 -16.08 -5.86
CA ALA A 197 -4.82 -16.43 -6.27
C ALA A 197 -5.76 -15.25 -6.03
N VAL A 198 -6.43 -14.79 -7.08
CA VAL A 198 -7.34 -13.64 -7.06
C VAL A 198 -8.76 -14.12 -7.29
N SER A 199 -9.69 -13.74 -6.42
CA SER A 199 -11.08 -14.13 -6.54
C SER A 199 -12.03 -13.01 -6.16
N ALA A 200 -13.15 -12.89 -6.87
CA ALA A 200 -14.27 -12.08 -6.40
C ALA A 200 -14.80 -12.61 -5.06
N VAL A 201 -15.26 -11.72 -4.19
CA VAL A 201 -15.78 -12.03 -2.86
C VAL A 201 -16.82 -10.98 -2.51
N ASP A 202 -17.81 -11.34 -1.69
CA ASP A 202 -18.79 -10.40 -1.15
C ASP A 202 -18.38 -9.92 0.25
N ARG A 203 -18.97 -8.82 0.71
CA ARG A 203 -18.68 -8.28 2.04
C ARG A 203 -18.89 -9.31 3.17
N ALA A 204 -19.87 -10.21 3.03
CA ALA A 204 -20.18 -11.22 4.02
C ALA A 204 -19.03 -12.24 4.18
N GLY A 205 -18.44 -12.71 3.08
CA GLY A 205 -17.28 -13.60 3.09
C GLY A 205 -16.04 -12.96 3.70
N ILE A 206 -15.83 -11.66 3.48
CA ILE A 206 -14.74 -10.92 4.15
C ILE A 206 -14.99 -10.90 5.66
N LEU A 207 -16.21 -10.56 6.09
CA LEU A 207 -16.56 -10.52 7.51
C LEU A 207 -16.39 -11.88 8.17
N GLN A 208 -16.79 -12.97 7.51
CA GLN A 208 -16.56 -14.32 8.00
C GLN A 208 -15.07 -14.62 8.22
N ASP A 209 -14.21 -14.26 7.28
CA ASP A 209 -12.76 -14.50 7.39
C ASP A 209 -12.13 -13.63 8.49
N VAL A 210 -12.36 -12.32 8.49
CA VAL A 210 -11.71 -11.41 9.47
C VAL A 210 -12.22 -11.63 10.90
N LEU A 211 -13.45 -12.11 11.08
CA LEU A 211 -14.04 -12.41 12.38
C LEU A 211 -13.80 -13.85 12.83
N GLN A 212 -13.12 -14.68 12.03
CA GLN A 212 -12.77 -16.03 12.43
C GLN A 212 -11.88 -15.98 13.68
N PRO A 213 -12.32 -16.56 14.82
CA PRO A 213 -11.54 -16.53 16.04
C PRO A 213 -10.24 -17.33 15.91
N PRO A 214 -9.19 -16.93 16.65
CA PRO A 214 -7.98 -17.74 16.77
C PRO A 214 -8.29 -19.16 17.28
N GLY A 215 -7.62 -20.14 16.70
CA GLY A 215 -7.75 -21.57 16.96
C GLY A 215 -6.76 -22.36 16.09
N ASP A 216 -7.11 -23.59 15.73
CA ASP A 216 -6.17 -24.47 15.00
C ASP A 216 -5.86 -23.99 13.57
N ALA A 217 -6.83 -23.36 12.89
CA ALA A 217 -6.69 -22.90 11.51
C ALA A 217 -6.31 -21.42 11.38
N ALA A 218 -6.61 -20.60 12.40
CA ALA A 218 -6.36 -19.17 12.42
C ALA A 218 -5.54 -18.79 13.66
N ILE A 219 -4.42 -18.11 13.47
CA ILE A 219 -3.54 -17.65 14.55
C ILE A 219 -4.06 -16.35 15.17
N ARG A 220 -4.73 -15.52 14.36
CA ARG A 220 -5.27 -14.22 14.76
C ARG A 220 -6.59 -13.97 14.07
N TYR A 221 -7.40 -13.11 14.66
CA TYR A 221 -8.40 -12.39 13.88
C TYR A 221 -7.75 -11.61 12.74
N GLY A 222 -8.52 -11.31 11.70
CA GLY A 222 -8.10 -10.37 10.66
C GLY A 222 -8.12 -8.93 11.17
N LEU A 223 -7.94 -8.00 10.24
CA LEU A 223 -7.99 -6.56 10.50
C LEU A 223 -8.74 -5.84 9.37
N VAL A 224 -9.48 -4.80 9.72
CA VAL A 224 -10.13 -3.90 8.76
C VAL A 224 -9.33 -2.61 8.68
N ARG A 225 -9.03 -2.16 7.47
CA ARG A 225 -8.36 -0.88 7.17
C ARG A 225 -9.30 0.15 6.56
N ASP A 226 -10.45 -0.30 6.08
CA ASP A 226 -11.39 0.56 5.38
C ASP A 226 -12.02 1.61 6.30
N THR A 227 -11.99 2.87 5.84
CA THR A 227 -12.65 3.99 6.53
C THR A 227 -14.05 4.26 6.01
N GLY A 228 -14.50 3.54 4.97
CA GLY A 228 -15.78 3.75 4.29
C GLY A 228 -15.80 4.99 3.40
N THR A 229 -14.67 5.69 3.29
CA THR A 229 -14.53 6.91 2.49
C THR A 229 -13.43 6.72 1.44
N ASP A 230 -13.25 7.72 0.58
CA ASP A 230 -12.15 7.75 -0.37
C ASP A 230 -10.78 8.01 0.29
N ALA A 231 -10.74 8.27 1.60
CA ALA A 231 -9.51 8.32 2.39
C ALA A 231 -9.04 6.93 2.87
N ALA A 232 -9.74 5.85 2.48
CA ALA A 232 -9.32 4.49 2.81
C ALA A 232 -7.92 4.19 2.23
N PRO A 233 -7.12 3.34 2.90
CA PRO A 233 -5.79 3.02 2.42
C PRO A 233 -5.79 2.39 1.03
N VAL A 234 -4.74 2.67 0.26
CA VAL A 234 -4.50 2.05 -1.07
C VAL A 234 -3.33 1.07 -0.99
N PRO A 235 -3.22 0.10 -1.93
CA PRO A 235 -2.08 -0.81 -1.95
C PRO A 235 -0.75 -0.07 -2.06
N GLN A 236 0.30 -0.63 -1.45
CA GLN A 236 1.62 0.02 -1.38
C GLN A 236 2.27 0.29 -2.75
N TYR A 237 1.97 -0.55 -3.74
CA TYR A 237 2.63 -0.56 -5.06
C TYR A 237 1.62 -0.28 -6.18
N VAL A 238 0.74 0.71 -5.98
CA VAL A 238 -0.29 1.09 -6.95
C VAL A 238 0.10 2.30 -7.80
N THR A 239 -0.11 2.20 -9.11
CA THR A 239 0.13 3.28 -10.06
C THR A 239 -1.13 3.61 -10.86
N ARG A 240 -1.37 4.91 -11.05
CA ARG A 240 -2.50 5.45 -11.83
C ARG A 240 -2.16 5.66 -13.30
N SER A 241 -0.87 5.72 -13.66
CA SER A 241 -0.46 5.82 -15.04
C SER A 241 -0.87 4.56 -15.81
N ARG A 242 -1.31 4.76 -17.06
CA ARG A 242 -1.50 3.64 -17.99
C ARG A 242 -0.15 2.94 -18.17
N SER A 243 -0.14 1.64 -17.88
CA SER A 243 1.01 0.73 -17.99
C SER A 243 2.35 1.36 -17.60
N ALA A 244 2.55 1.60 -16.30
CA ALA A 244 3.90 1.60 -15.77
C ALA A 244 4.47 0.19 -15.95
N ASP A 245 5.75 0.06 -16.35
CA ASP A 245 6.44 -1.24 -16.32
C ASP A 245 6.34 -1.78 -14.88
N PRO A 246 5.71 -2.95 -14.66
CA PRO A 246 5.45 -3.48 -13.31
C PRO A 246 6.74 -3.70 -12.51
N PHE A 247 7.88 -3.88 -13.18
CA PHE A 247 9.19 -4.03 -12.56
C PHE A 247 9.84 -2.71 -12.15
N THR A 248 9.27 -1.58 -12.58
CA THR A 248 9.75 -0.21 -12.27
C THR A 248 8.87 0.51 -11.26
N VAL A 249 7.79 -0.12 -10.77
CA VAL A 249 6.94 0.44 -9.73
C VAL A 249 7.79 0.62 -8.47
N PRO A 250 8.00 1.85 -7.96
CA PRO A 250 8.89 2.08 -6.84
C PRO A 250 8.46 1.25 -5.64
N LEU A 251 9.37 0.43 -5.11
CA LEU A 251 9.15 -0.14 -3.80
C LEU A 251 9.36 1.00 -2.80
N ARG A 252 8.59 1.03 -1.73
CA ARG A 252 8.61 2.16 -0.80
C ARG A 252 9.97 2.37 -0.10
N GLY A 253 10.88 1.40 -0.19
CA GLY A 253 12.29 1.54 0.19
C GLY A 253 13.18 2.29 -0.82
N ASP A 254 12.71 2.50 -2.05
CA ASP A 254 13.45 3.14 -3.15
C ASP A 254 13.16 4.64 -3.29
N LEU A 255 12.14 5.14 -2.57
CA LEU A 255 11.81 6.55 -2.50
C LEU A 255 12.58 7.19 -1.34
N ARG A 256 13.78 7.69 -1.63
CA ARG A 256 14.50 8.63 -0.74
C ARG A 256 13.95 10.04 -0.88
#